data_AF-A0A927T1V2-F1
#
_entry.id   AF-A0A927T1V2-F1
#
_cell.length_a   1.000
_cell.length_b   1.000
_cell.length_c   1.000
_cell.angle_alpha   90.00
_cell.angle_beta   90.00
_cell.angle_gamma   90.00
#
_symmetry.space_group_name_H-M   'P 1'
#
loop_
_entity.id
_entity.type
_entity.pdbx_description
1 polymer ?
#
loop_
_entity_poly.entity_id
_entity_poly.type
_entity_poly.pdbx_seq_one_letter_code
_entity_poly.pdbx_strand_id
1 'polypeptide(L)'
;MINLTEEQKNNIISECINTRKTFGTISIENGINIEQLYLIIEEYCKENNYVGFRRTREGIVFENSASVLKDRDEKDLKKIFLEYAIEIDKWCKKNERKPNNLAGVKVAKKGEEETAEQKEKRISKLKKLLQDNIVKKYKGRNLEEIEDETEKEIVKIIREIDKKYRNSRDIGIRARKIYLRNLEEILDWKEVNKRKPKIIYGVRAAKKGEKETEEQKERRLARSFKKMKDTITKLYDNISLEDIYNENDREIVRIIRKLEEEWGKTTKKEKDEEILNKARKLETWCIANGRRPRCLEKVKAAKKGERETPEQKEKRMYRIYYNLKKDIEKYDGKNLEGIEDKVDREIVKIIKNIENKYEVNVGCFYKKRSLQDSKYLKNAMILKEWCIENGRRPRSLDRVKVAKKGEEETAEQKEKRMSVVWHNINKNVVKKYEGISLENIKDKVEREITRIIRELTEIYPKNKNGIAARKENLAQIKTTKKRGKAHFVKTVGNEKMKKMIVNLIKTKNATEEQIKVIADFYGVDMGKVINEKDER
;
A
#
# COMPACT_ATOMS: atom_id res chain seq x y z
N MET A 1 -7.75 -41.49 28.08
CA MET A 1 -6.32 -41.12 28.09
C MET A 1 -5.58 -42.28 28.72
N ILE A 2 -4.54 -42.80 28.06
CA ILE A 2 -3.66 -43.80 28.69
C ILE A 2 -2.90 -43.07 29.80
N ASN A 3 -3.06 -43.51 31.05
CA ASN A 3 -2.28 -42.99 32.17
C ASN A 3 -0.88 -43.62 32.09
N LEU A 4 0.07 -42.89 31.52
CA LEU A 4 1.48 -43.26 31.55
C LEU A 4 2.08 -42.85 32.90
N THR A 5 2.99 -43.68 33.42
CA THR A 5 3.83 -43.32 34.57
C THR A 5 4.95 -42.37 34.14
N GLU A 6 5.56 -41.62 35.07
CA GLU A 6 6.68 -40.72 34.71
C GLU A 6 7.90 -41.47 34.23
N GLU A 7 8.09 -42.70 34.67
CA GLU A 7 9.12 -43.59 34.12
C GLU A 7 8.86 -43.90 32.64
N GLN A 8 7.60 -44.18 32.27
CA GLN A 8 7.22 -44.41 30.87
C GLN A 8 7.39 -43.14 30.02
N LYS A 9 6.98 -41.97 30.54
CA LYS A 9 7.20 -40.68 29.84
C LYS A 9 8.69 -40.41 29.64
N ASN A 10 9.53 -40.64 30.65
CA ASN A 10 10.97 -40.44 30.56
C ASN A 10 11.64 -41.38 29.56
N ASN A 11 11.19 -42.64 29.48
CA ASN A 11 11.67 -43.59 28.48
C ASN A 11 11.32 -43.14 27.05
N ILE A 12 10.09 -42.66 26.84
CA ILE A 12 9.64 -42.11 25.54
C ILE A 12 10.48 -40.87 25.15
N ILE A 13 10.76 -39.97 26.09
CA ILE A 13 11.61 -38.80 25.85
C ILE A 13 13.06 -39.22 25.52
N SER A 14 13.61 -40.17 26.28
CA SER A 14 14.95 -40.72 26.01
C SER A 14 15.05 -41.33 24.61
N GLU A 15 14.02 -42.08 24.19
CA GLU A 15 13.96 -42.66 22.85
C GLU A 15 13.85 -41.58 21.76
N CYS A 16 13.10 -40.51 22.02
CA CYS A 16 13.01 -39.34 21.16
C CYS A 16 14.34 -38.60 21.00
N ILE A 17 15.15 -38.52 22.07
CA ILE A 17 16.46 -37.85 22.06
C ILE A 17 17.50 -38.71 21.37
N ASN A 18 17.56 -40.00 21.71
CA ASN A 18 18.72 -40.85 21.43
C ASN A 18 18.57 -41.72 20.17
N THR A 19 17.40 -41.76 19.55
CA THR A 19 17.17 -42.60 18.37
C THR A 19 16.86 -41.79 17.11
N ARG A 20 17.10 -42.42 15.95
CA ARG A 20 16.71 -41.92 14.62
C ARG A 20 15.28 -42.29 14.22
N LYS A 21 14.52 -42.95 15.10
CA LYS A 21 13.15 -43.40 14.82
C LYS A 21 12.22 -42.20 14.56
N THR A 22 11.19 -42.39 13.74
CA THR A 22 10.21 -41.32 13.50
C THR A 22 9.25 -41.22 14.69
N PHE A 23 8.62 -40.06 14.90
CA PHE A 23 7.57 -39.93 15.93
C PHE A 23 6.42 -40.91 15.74
N GLY A 24 6.08 -41.24 14.48
CA GLY A 24 5.13 -42.30 14.19
C GLY A 24 5.58 -43.64 14.74
N THR A 25 6.84 -44.02 14.46
CA THR A 25 7.43 -45.27 14.98
C THR A 25 7.44 -45.32 16.50
N ILE A 26 7.95 -44.27 17.16
CA ILE A 26 8.02 -44.19 18.63
C ILE A 26 6.61 -44.24 19.24
N SER A 27 5.63 -43.56 18.63
CA SER A 27 4.25 -43.58 19.12
C SER A 27 3.64 -44.98 19.04
N ILE A 28 3.85 -45.70 17.94
CA ILE A 28 3.34 -47.07 17.74
C ILE A 28 3.99 -48.04 18.72
N GLU A 29 5.31 -48.00 18.86
CA GLU A 29 6.06 -48.90 19.75
C GLU A 29 5.72 -48.70 21.23
N ASN A 30 5.36 -47.46 21.62
CA ASN A 30 4.95 -47.13 22.97
C ASN A 30 3.42 -47.16 23.18
N GLY A 31 2.65 -47.64 22.20
CA GLY A 31 1.20 -47.82 22.31
C GLY A 31 0.41 -46.52 22.49
N ILE A 32 0.96 -45.39 22.06
CA ILE A 32 0.33 -44.06 22.16
C ILE A 32 0.07 -43.48 20.77
N ASN A 33 -0.87 -42.55 20.68
CA ASN A 33 -1.05 -41.79 19.45
C ASN A 33 -0.03 -40.64 19.36
N ILE A 34 0.14 -40.08 18.15
CA ILE A 34 1.13 -39.04 17.90
C ILE A 34 0.84 -37.74 18.66
N GLU A 35 -0.44 -37.42 18.92
CA GLU A 35 -0.83 -36.23 19.69
C GLU A 35 -0.43 -36.37 21.17
N GLN A 36 -0.57 -37.56 21.76
CA GLN A 36 -0.10 -37.86 23.10
C GLN A 36 1.42 -37.76 23.19
N LEU A 37 2.14 -38.25 22.17
CA LEU A 37 3.59 -38.09 22.10
C LEU A 37 4.00 -36.61 22.08
N TYR A 38 3.30 -35.77 21.31
CA TYR A 38 3.53 -34.32 21.31
C TYR A 38 3.28 -33.68 22.67
N LEU A 39 2.22 -34.08 23.38
CA LEU A 39 1.93 -33.58 24.72
C LEU A 39 3.02 -33.95 25.73
N ILE A 40 3.56 -35.17 25.67
CA ILE A 40 4.68 -35.60 26.52
C ILE A 40 5.93 -34.75 26.25
N ILE A 41 6.22 -34.47 24.98
CA ILE A 41 7.35 -33.61 24.58
C ILE A 41 7.13 -32.16 25.02
N GLU A 42 5.90 -31.63 24.94
CA GLU A 42 5.57 -30.28 25.40
C GLU A 42 5.60 -30.15 26.94
N GLU A 43 5.17 -31.18 27.66
CA GLU A 43 5.26 -31.26 29.13
C GLU A 43 6.72 -31.26 29.57
N TYR A 44 7.55 -32.12 28.95
CA TYR A 44 9.00 -32.12 29.15
C TYR A 44 9.64 -30.76 28.81
N CYS A 45 9.18 -30.09 27.74
CA CYS A 45 9.62 -28.73 27.41
C CYS A 45 9.32 -27.74 28.54
N LYS A 46 8.13 -27.80 29.14
CA LYS A 46 7.72 -26.88 30.21
C LYS A 46 8.49 -27.13 31.50
N GLU A 47 8.63 -28.39 31.90
CA GLU A 47 9.37 -28.78 33.11
C GLU A 47 10.85 -28.38 33.06
N ASN A 48 11.45 -28.45 31.86
CA ASN A 48 12.85 -28.13 31.65
C ASN A 48 13.10 -26.75 31.02
N ASN A 49 12.05 -25.91 30.97
CA ASN A 49 12.09 -24.52 30.50
C ASN A 49 12.57 -24.31 29.04
N TYR A 50 12.29 -25.28 28.16
CA TYR A 50 12.48 -25.19 26.71
C TYR A 50 11.34 -24.40 26.04
N VAL A 51 11.67 -23.57 25.04
CA VAL A 51 10.67 -22.80 24.26
C VAL A 51 10.15 -23.52 23.03
N GLY A 52 10.73 -24.67 22.73
CA GLY A 52 10.29 -25.52 21.63
C GLY A 52 11.23 -26.70 21.46
N PHE A 53 11.02 -27.45 20.39
CA PHE A 53 11.90 -28.54 19.99
C PHE A 53 11.87 -28.68 18.48
N ARG A 54 12.94 -29.24 17.93
CA ARG A 54 13.04 -29.59 16.51
C ARG A 54 13.60 -30.99 16.35
N ARG A 55 13.18 -31.68 15.30
CA ARG A 55 13.73 -32.99 14.92
C ARG A 55 14.96 -32.81 14.02
N THR A 56 16.04 -33.53 14.31
CA THR A 56 17.24 -33.62 13.46
C THR A 56 17.39 -35.05 12.92
N ARG A 57 18.47 -35.31 12.15
CA ARG A 57 18.80 -36.66 11.68
C ARG A 57 19.27 -37.60 12.80
N GLU A 58 19.60 -37.06 13.97
CA GLU A 58 20.19 -37.81 15.09
C GLU A 58 19.21 -37.95 16.27
N GLY A 59 18.21 -37.08 16.38
CA GLY A 59 17.44 -36.97 17.61
C GLY A 59 16.46 -35.79 17.61
N ILE A 60 15.64 -35.67 18.67
CA ILE A 60 15.02 -34.38 19.01
C ILE A 60 16.11 -33.50 19.62
N VAL A 61 16.14 -32.24 19.20
CA VAL A 61 16.90 -31.19 19.88
C VAL A 61 15.89 -30.20 20.45
N PHE A 62 15.93 -30.02 21.76
CA PHE A 62 15.10 -29.02 22.44
C PHE A 62 15.70 -27.62 22.26
N GLU A 63 14.85 -26.67 21.91
CA GLU A 63 15.21 -25.28 21.68
C GLU A 63 14.92 -24.49 22.96
N ASN A 64 15.97 -23.94 23.58
CA ASN A 64 15.81 -22.90 24.60
C ASN A 64 15.81 -21.53 23.90
N SER A 65 14.96 -20.60 24.34
CA SER A 65 15.09 -19.19 23.97
C SER A 65 16.42 -18.59 24.46
N ALA A 66 17.14 -19.35 25.30
CA ALA A 66 18.38 -19.01 25.96
C ALA A 66 19.61 -19.88 25.57
N SER A 67 19.55 -20.83 24.62
CA SER A 67 20.68 -21.75 24.32
C SER A 67 21.84 -21.15 23.51
N VAL A 68 22.20 -19.89 23.77
CA VAL A 68 23.55 -19.40 23.43
C VAL A 68 24.28 -18.86 24.67
N LEU A 69 23.62 -18.59 25.81
CA LEU A 69 24.21 -17.69 26.83
C LEU A 69 23.77 -17.97 28.29
N LYS A 70 23.63 -19.22 28.75
CA LYS A 70 23.28 -19.47 30.18
C LYS A 70 24.21 -20.35 31.02
N ASP A 71 25.32 -20.82 30.47
CA ASP A 71 26.36 -21.54 31.25
C ASP A 71 27.64 -20.71 31.47
N ARG A 72 27.56 -19.38 31.29
CA ARG A 72 28.69 -18.47 31.53
C ARG A 72 28.29 -17.50 32.62
N ASP A 73 29.21 -17.24 33.56
CA ASP A 73 29.02 -16.25 34.62
C ASP A 73 28.54 -14.91 34.01
N GLU A 74 27.66 -14.19 34.71
CA GLU A 74 27.15 -12.89 34.24
C GLU A 74 28.28 -11.93 33.83
N LYS A 75 29.42 -12.05 34.52
CA LYS A 75 30.68 -11.33 34.23
C LYS A 75 31.28 -11.69 32.86
N ASP A 76 31.25 -12.97 32.48
CA ASP A 76 31.75 -13.43 31.18
C ASP A 76 30.82 -13.02 30.03
N LEU A 77 29.51 -12.99 30.27
CA LEU A 77 28.53 -12.50 29.29
C LEU A 77 28.72 -11.01 28.99
N LYS A 78 28.93 -10.19 30.02
CA LYS A 78 29.21 -8.75 29.87
C LYS A 78 30.50 -8.51 29.07
N LYS A 79 31.55 -9.31 29.32
CA LYS A 79 32.81 -9.25 28.55
C LYS A 79 32.61 -9.55 27.07
N ILE A 80 31.86 -10.61 26.74
CA ILE A 80 31.54 -10.97 25.35
C ILE A 80 30.75 -9.85 24.65
N PHE A 81 29.79 -9.25 25.34
CA PHE A 81 29.03 -8.14 24.79
C PHE A 81 29.87 -6.89 24.53
N LEU A 82 30.86 -6.62 25.38
CA LEU A 82 31.83 -5.55 25.13
C LEU A 82 32.71 -5.86 23.90
N GLU A 83 33.19 -7.09 23.75
CA GLU A 83 33.94 -7.52 22.56
C GLU A 83 33.11 -7.34 21.27
N TYR A 84 31.81 -7.69 21.31
CA TYR A 84 30.91 -7.44 20.19
C TYR A 84 30.74 -5.95 19.89
N ALA A 85 30.61 -5.10 20.91
CA ALA A 85 30.50 -3.66 20.71
C ALA A 85 31.74 -3.10 20.01
N ILE A 86 32.94 -3.51 20.46
CA ILE A 86 34.22 -3.13 19.86
C ILE A 86 34.34 -3.65 18.41
N GLU A 87 33.93 -4.88 18.14
CA GLU A 87 33.94 -5.44 16.78
C GLU A 87 33.03 -4.64 15.83
N ILE A 88 31.83 -4.30 16.29
CA ILE A 88 30.89 -3.48 15.52
C ILE A 88 31.48 -2.08 15.26
N ASP A 89 32.10 -1.45 16.27
CA ASP A 89 32.74 -0.15 16.12
C ASP A 89 33.87 -0.18 15.08
N LYS A 90 34.79 -1.15 15.19
CA LYS A 90 35.88 -1.35 14.21
C LYS A 90 35.32 -1.55 12.81
N TRP A 91 34.27 -2.36 12.66
CA TRP A 91 33.63 -2.59 11.37
C TRP A 91 32.99 -1.32 10.83
N CYS A 92 32.27 -0.55 11.65
CA CYS A 92 31.62 0.70 11.25
C CYS A 92 32.66 1.77 10.86
N LYS A 93 33.76 1.89 11.62
CA LYS A 93 34.90 2.77 11.31
C LYS A 93 35.49 2.45 9.94
N LYS A 94 35.80 1.17 9.68
CA LYS A 94 36.36 0.71 8.40
C LYS A 94 35.43 0.95 7.21
N ASN A 95 34.12 0.82 7.41
CA ASN A 95 33.13 0.91 6.32
C ASN A 95 32.43 2.29 6.24
N GLU A 96 32.75 3.21 7.14
CA GLU A 96 32.12 4.52 7.29
C GLU A 96 30.57 4.51 7.30
N ARG A 97 29.97 3.44 7.81
CA ARG A 97 28.50 3.25 7.87
C ARG A 97 28.06 2.21 8.89
N LYS A 98 26.76 2.19 9.18
CA LYS A 98 26.13 1.11 9.97
C LYS A 98 26.06 -0.20 9.17
N PRO A 99 26.12 -1.36 9.86
CA PRO A 99 25.84 -2.64 9.22
C PRO A 99 24.37 -2.70 8.77
N ASN A 100 24.14 -3.27 7.59
CA ASN A 100 22.81 -3.49 7.06
C ASN A 100 22.33 -4.91 7.36
N ASN A 101 21.02 -5.03 7.59
CA ASN A 101 20.39 -6.34 7.66
C ASN A 101 20.17 -6.86 6.24
N LEU A 102 21.11 -7.68 5.76
CA LEU A 102 21.05 -8.29 4.43
C LEU A 102 20.06 -9.47 4.44
N ALA A 103 18.84 -9.23 3.95
CA ALA A 103 17.84 -10.26 3.72
C ALA A 103 18.34 -11.27 2.66
N GLY A 104 18.11 -12.56 2.87
CA GLY A 104 18.49 -13.62 1.92
C GLY A 104 19.90 -14.20 2.04
N VAL A 105 20.87 -13.49 2.63
CA VAL A 105 22.25 -14.01 2.83
C VAL A 105 22.26 -15.10 3.92
N LYS A 106 22.77 -16.30 3.65
CA LYS A 106 22.90 -17.36 4.67
C LYS A 106 24.17 -17.16 5.50
N VAL A 107 24.12 -17.42 6.81
CA VAL A 107 25.32 -17.38 7.68
C VAL A 107 26.33 -18.42 7.18
N ALA A 108 27.62 -18.12 7.27
CA ALA A 108 28.68 -19.06 6.90
C ALA A 108 28.54 -20.36 7.71
N LYS A 109 28.87 -21.51 7.10
CA LYS A 109 28.92 -22.77 7.85
C LYS A 109 30.14 -22.75 8.77
N LYS A 110 30.05 -23.48 9.89
CA LYS A 110 31.14 -23.57 10.87
C LYS A 110 32.40 -24.11 10.17
N GLY A 111 33.48 -23.33 10.20
CA GLY A 111 34.77 -23.67 9.57
C GLY A 111 35.01 -23.08 8.16
N GLU A 112 34.02 -22.43 7.55
CA GLU A 112 34.18 -21.71 6.28
C GLU A 112 34.52 -20.23 6.52
N GLU A 113 35.35 -19.65 5.65
CA GLU A 113 35.71 -18.24 5.72
C GLU A 113 34.48 -17.35 5.40
N GLU A 114 34.23 -16.32 6.23
CA GLU A 114 33.07 -15.44 6.02
C GLU A 114 33.28 -14.55 4.78
N THR A 115 32.34 -14.59 3.84
CA THR A 115 32.27 -13.54 2.81
C THR A 115 31.96 -12.17 3.44
N ALA A 116 32.29 -11.08 2.74
CA ALA A 116 32.01 -9.72 3.21
C ALA A 116 30.53 -9.48 3.58
N GLU A 117 29.60 -10.08 2.83
CA GLU A 117 28.16 -9.98 3.08
C GLU A 117 27.72 -10.80 4.30
N GLN A 118 28.30 -11.98 4.49
CA GLN A 118 28.04 -12.82 5.67
C GLN A 118 28.55 -12.16 6.94
N LYS A 119 29.75 -11.58 6.88
CA LYS A 119 30.33 -10.81 7.97
C LYS A 119 29.46 -9.60 8.31
N GLU A 120 29.02 -8.83 7.32
CA GLU A 120 28.10 -7.70 7.55
C GLU A 120 26.80 -8.15 8.21
N LYS A 121 26.23 -9.27 7.75
CA LYS A 121 25.01 -9.84 8.34
C LYS A 121 25.23 -10.27 9.80
N ARG A 122 26.37 -10.89 10.12
CA ARG A 122 26.73 -11.25 11.50
C ARG A 122 26.86 -10.00 12.37
N ILE A 123 27.61 -9.00 11.93
CA ILE A 123 27.77 -7.71 12.63
C ILE A 123 26.42 -7.02 12.85
N SER A 124 25.52 -7.05 11.85
CA SER A 124 24.15 -6.52 12.00
C SER A 124 23.34 -7.25 13.06
N LYS A 125 23.51 -8.58 13.20
CA LYS A 125 22.84 -9.37 14.24
C LYS A 125 23.42 -9.08 15.63
N LEU A 126 24.75 -8.98 15.76
CA LEU A 126 25.41 -8.62 17.02
C LEU A 126 24.95 -7.24 17.50
N LYS A 127 24.86 -6.26 16.59
CA LYS A 127 24.34 -4.94 16.94
C LYS A 127 22.90 -5.01 17.47
N LYS A 128 22.04 -5.79 16.82
CA LYS A 128 20.66 -5.97 17.28
C LYS A 128 20.61 -6.66 18.66
N LEU A 129 21.47 -7.65 18.88
CA LEU A 129 21.59 -8.33 20.17
C LEU A 129 21.95 -7.36 21.31
N LEU A 130 22.94 -6.48 21.09
CA LEU A 130 23.33 -5.46 22.08
C LEU A 130 22.21 -4.42 22.29
N GLN A 131 21.52 -4.04 21.21
CA GLN A 131 20.39 -3.13 21.30
C GLN A 131 19.27 -3.71 22.17
N ASP A 132 18.90 -4.98 21.94
CA ASP A 132 17.80 -5.63 22.64
C ASP A 132 18.13 -5.95 24.11
N ASN A 133 19.38 -6.37 24.41
CA ASN A 133 19.76 -6.82 25.75
C ASN A 133 20.32 -5.71 26.66
N ILE A 134 20.99 -4.70 26.12
CA ILE A 134 21.68 -3.68 26.93
C ILE A 134 21.11 -2.29 26.65
N VAL A 135 21.23 -1.79 25.42
CA VAL A 135 20.95 -0.38 25.11
C VAL A 135 19.50 0.01 25.39
N LYS A 136 18.55 -0.91 25.17
CA LYS A 136 17.13 -0.68 25.43
C LYS A 136 16.82 -0.44 26.92
N LYS A 137 17.57 -1.06 27.85
CA LYS A 137 17.41 -0.85 29.30
C LYS A 137 17.65 0.60 29.70
N TYR A 138 18.61 1.25 29.04
CA TYR A 138 19.08 2.60 29.36
C TYR A 138 18.54 3.66 28.39
N LYS A 139 17.45 3.39 27.67
CA LYS A 139 16.91 4.35 26.69
C LYS A 139 16.41 5.61 27.42
N GLY A 140 16.95 6.78 27.05
CA GLY A 140 16.59 8.07 27.64
C GLY A 140 17.34 8.44 28.92
N ARG A 141 18.23 7.57 29.41
CA ARG A 141 19.13 7.86 30.54
C ARG A 141 20.44 8.47 30.08
N ASN A 142 21.05 9.30 30.92
CA ASN A 142 22.41 9.80 30.69
C ASN A 142 23.45 8.68 30.88
N LEU A 143 24.66 8.84 30.36
CA LEU A 143 25.69 7.80 30.49
C LEU A 143 26.19 7.69 31.93
N GLU A 144 26.14 8.80 32.66
CA GLU A 144 26.54 8.95 34.06
C GLU A 144 25.57 8.23 35.01
N GLU A 145 24.33 7.96 34.58
CA GLU A 145 23.30 7.23 35.34
C GLU A 145 23.44 5.70 35.23
N ILE A 146 24.46 5.21 34.53
CA ILE A 146 24.73 3.78 34.35
C ILE A 146 25.84 3.37 35.31
N GLU A 147 25.49 2.62 36.36
CA GLU A 147 26.43 2.18 37.40
C GLU A 147 27.41 1.10 36.91
N ASP A 148 26.95 0.20 36.03
CA ASP A 148 27.81 -0.85 35.47
C ASP A 148 28.71 -0.28 34.36
N GLU A 149 30.00 -0.15 34.64
CA GLU A 149 30.99 0.42 33.71
C GLU A 149 31.10 -0.37 32.39
N THR A 150 30.82 -1.68 32.37
CA THR A 150 30.85 -2.48 31.14
C THR A 150 29.63 -2.19 30.27
N GLU A 151 28.44 -2.17 30.87
CA GLU A 151 27.22 -1.79 30.16
C GLU A 151 27.26 -0.32 29.72
N LYS A 152 27.85 0.58 30.52
CA LYS A 152 28.07 1.99 30.19
C LYS A 152 28.93 2.15 28.94
N GLU A 153 30.07 1.45 28.86
CA GLU A 153 30.93 1.49 27.67
C GLU A 153 30.24 0.91 26.43
N ILE A 154 29.50 -0.20 26.57
CA ILE A 154 28.71 -0.77 25.47
C ILE A 154 27.65 0.24 24.97
N VAL A 155 26.91 0.85 25.90
CA VAL A 155 25.88 1.85 25.58
C VAL A 155 26.52 3.06 24.89
N LYS A 156 27.66 3.53 25.38
CA LYS A 156 28.44 4.61 24.77
C LYS A 156 28.83 4.28 23.33
N ILE A 157 29.48 3.14 23.09
CA ILE A 157 29.89 2.69 21.74
C ILE A 157 28.68 2.64 20.80
N ILE A 158 27.59 1.97 21.19
CA ILE A 158 26.44 1.81 20.30
C ILE A 158 25.72 3.14 20.05
N ARG A 159 25.58 4.00 21.06
CA ARG A 159 25.01 5.35 20.91
C ARG A 159 25.88 6.23 20.01
N GLU A 160 27.21 6.17 20.16
CA GLU A 160 28.15 6.88 19.30
C GLU A 160 28.02 6.43 17.86
N ILE A 161 28.02 5.11 17.59
CA ILE A 161 27.76 4.56 16.25
C ILE A 161 26.40 5.03 15.73
N ASP A 162 25.38 5.05 16.58
CA ASP A 162 24.04 5.45 16.18
C ASP A 162 23.91 6.94 15.86
N LYS A 163 24.64 7.80 16.58
CA LYS A 163 24.80 9.24 16.33
C LYS A 163 25.63 9.50 15.07
N LYS A 164 26.86 8.99 15.05
CA LYS A 164 27.87 9.16 14.00
C LYS A 164 27.40 8.72 12.62
N TYR A 165 26.70 7.58 12.57
CA TYR A 165 26.27 6.98 11.31
C TYR A 165 24.75 7.05 11.12
N ARG A 166 24.08 8.00 11.79
CA ARG A 166 22.61 8.16 11.76
C ARG A 166 22.02 8.12 10.34
N ASN A 167 22.67 8.82 9.41
CA ASN A 167 22.26 8.96 8.00
C ASN A 167 23.09 8.10 7.02
N SER A 168 23.92 7.18 7.55
CA SER A 168 24.86 6.39 6.71
C SER A 168 24.21 5.40 5.75
N ARG A 169 22.90 5.15 5.90
CA ARG A 169 22.12 4.36 4.94
C ARG A 169 21.74 5.15 3.70
N ASP A 170 21.82 6.47 3.76
CA ASP A 170 21.17 7.34 2.77
C ASP A 170 22.14 7.84 1.69
N ILE A 171 23.45 7.98 2.01
CA ILE A 171 24.50 8.28 1.02
C ILE A 171 25.66 7.28 1.17
N GLY A 172 25.76 6.33 0.23
CA GLY A 172 26.87 5.38 0.21
C GLY A 172 28.21 6.01 -0.20
N ILE A 173 29.33 5.38 0.15
CA ILE A 173 30.70 5.87 -0.14
C ILE A 173 30.89 6.25 -1.62
N ARG A 174 30.42 5.42 -2.55
CA ARG A 174 30.49 5.71 -3.99
C ARG A 174 29.69 6.95 -4.38
N ALA A 175 28.53 7.14 -3.76
CA ALA A 175 27.69 8.31 -4.02
C ALA A 175 28.34 9.59 -3.50
N ARG A 176 28.98 9.57 -2.33
CA ARG A 176 29.75 10.72 -1.80
C ARG A 176 30.85 11.17 -2.77
N LYS A 177 31.66 10.24 -3.27
CA LYS A 177 32.71 10.53 -4.27
C LYS A 177 32.15 11.14 -5.55
N ILE A 178 31.02 10.62 -6.02
CA ILE A 178 30.31 11.18 -7.20
C ILE A 178 29.76 12.57 -6.88
N TYR A 179 29.27 12.81 -5.67
CA TYR A 179 28.72 14.10 -5.27
C TYR A 179 29.81 15.17 -5.22
N LEU A 180 30.92 14.89 -4.54
CA LEU A 180 32.07 15.79 -4.50
C LEU A 180 32.57 16.15 -5.90
N ARG A 181 32.79 15.16 -6.77
CA ARG A 181 33.20 15.42 -8.17
C ARG A 181 32.20 16.29 -8.93
N ASN A 182 30.90 16.02 -8.81
CA ASN A 182 29.90 16.86 -9.48
C ASN A 182 29.88 18.28 -8.89
N LEU A 183 30.13 18.44 -7.60
CA LEU A 183 30.19 19.75 -6.95
C LEU A 183 31.42 20.55 -7.39
N GLU A 184 32.58 19.91 -7.52
CA GLU A 184 33.77 20.51 -8.14
C GLU A 184 33.44 21.04 -9.55
N GLU A 185 32.86 20.22 -10.42
CA GLU A 185 32.47 20.66 -11.76
C GLU A 185 31.41 21.78 -11.75
N ILE A 186 30.55 21.83 -10.73
CA ILE A 186 29.56 22.90 -10.55
C ILE A 186 30.24 24.20 -10.09
N LEU A 187 31.26 24.12 -9.25
CA LEU A 187 32.08 25.26 -8.84
C LEU A 187 32.87 25.80 -10.03
N ASP A 188 33.47 24.94 -10.85
CA ASP A 188 34.13 25.35 -12.10
C ASP A 188 33.14 26.02 -13.06
N TRP A 189 31.94 25.45 -13.20
CA TRP A 189 30.88 26.07 -14.00
C TRP A 189 30.52 27.46 -13.47
N LYS A 190 30.39 27.61 -12.15
CA LYS A 190 30.10 28.89 -11.50
C LYS A 190 31.21 29.90 -11.81
N GLU A 191 32.47 29.50 -11.72
CA GLU A 191 33.59 30.40 -11.98
C GLU A 191 33.65 30.89 -13.43
N VAL A 192 33.41 30.00 -14.38
CA VAL A 192 33.44 30.32 -15.82
C VAL A 192 32.20 31.09 -16.27
N ASN A 193 31.01 30.66 -15.85
CA ASN A 193 29.73 31.18 -16.37
C ASN A 193 29.08 32.23 -15.46
N LYS A 194 29.62 32.45 -14.26
CA LYS A 194 29.12 33.38 -13.22
C LYS A 194 27.63 33.23 -12.90
N ARG A 195 27.07 32.03 -13.11
CA ARG A 195 25.65 31.72 -12.90
C ARG A 195 25.42 30.24 -12.56
N LYS A 196 24.26 29.96 -11.96
CA LYS A 196 23.79 28.60 -11.69
C LYS A 196 23.52 27.83 -13.00
N PRO A 197 23.91 26.54 -13.10
CA PRO A 197 23.50 25.67 -14.21
C PRO A 197 21.97 25.54 -14.29
N LYS A 198 21.40 25.68 -15.49
CA LYS A 198 19.95 25.60 -15.74
C LYS A 198 19.55 24.24 -16.30
N ILE A 199 18.34 23.79 -15.95
CA ILE A 199 17.77 22.59 -16.57
C ILE A 199 17.31 22.96 -17.98
N ILE A 200 18.09 22.58 -18.99
CA ILE A 200 17.72 22.77 -20.39
C ILE A 200 16.85 21.61 -20.85
N TYR A 201 15.58 21.89 -21.17
CA TYR A 201 14.65 20.90 -21.70
C TYR A 201 14.93 20.64 -23.19
N GLY A 202 14.81 19.39 -23.64
CA GLY A 202 15.03 19.02 -25.05
C GLY A 202 16.47 18.57 -25.41
N VAL A 203 17.49 19.03 -24.67
CA VAL A 203 18.90 18.63 -24.88
C VAL A 203 19.14 17.16 -24.50
N ARG A 204 19.80 16.34 -25.32
CA ARG A 204 20.09 14.93 -24.99
C ARG A 204 21.35 14.83 -24.14
N ALA A 205 21.50 13.77 -23.34
CA ALA A 205 22.81 13.49 -22.74
C ALA A 205 23.78 13.06 -23.84
N ALA A 206 25.06 13.41 -23.71
CA ALA A 206 26.09 12.90 -24.61
C ALA A 206 26.10 11.37 -24.62
N LYS A 207 26.39 10.75 -25.77
CA LYS A 207 26.61 9.29 -25.81
C LYS A 207 27.96 8.97 -25.18
N LYS A 208 28.11 7.72 -24.76
CA LYS A 208 29.37 7.23 -24.17
C LYS A 208 30.49 7.37 -25.23
N GLY A 209 31.53 8.14 -24.90
CA GLY A 209 32.68 8.40 -25.79
C GLY A 209 32.58 9.69 -26.60
N GLU A 210 31.43 10.39 -26.60
CA GLU A 210 31.29 11.71 -27.21
C GLU A 210 31.64 12.81 -26.20
N LYS A 211 32.31 13.87 -26.67
CA LYS A 211 32.55 15.07 -25.85
C LYS A 211 31.22 15.78 -25.59
N GLU A 212 30.92 16.10 -24.33
CA GLU A 212 29.72 16.86 -23.98
C GLU A 212 29.77 18.25 -24.63
N THR A 213 28.66 18.67 -25.24
CA THR A 213 28.49 20.09 -25.58
C THR A 213 28.20 20.89 -24.31
N GLU A 214 28.44 22.21 -24.34
CA GLU A 214 28.19 23.08 -23.18
C GLU A 214 26.74 22.99 -22.67
N GLU A 215 25.75 22.89 -23.56
CA GLU A 215 24.34 22.72 -23.15
C GLU A 215 24.08 21.36 -22.47
N GLN A 216 24.77 20.31 -22.91
CA GLN A 216 24.65 18.97 -22.31
C GLN A 216 25.29 18.93 -20.93
N LYS A 217 26.48 19.53 -20.81
CA LYS A 217 27.20 19.73 -19.55
C LYS A 217 26.35 20.53 -18.57
N GLU A 218 25.83 21.69 -18.99
CA GLU A 218 24.96 22.53 -18.15
C GLU A 218 23.76 21.75 -17.62
N ARG A 219 23.06 21.04 -18.51
CA ARG A 219 21.89 20.24 -18.15
C ARG A 219 22.25 19.12 -17.18
N ARG A 220 23.40 18.44 -17.37
CA ARG A 220 23.87 17.39 -16.46
C ARG A 220 24.15 17.97 -15.08
N LEU A 221 24.93 19.05 -15.00
CA LEU A 221 25.26 19.73 -13.76
C LEU A 221 24.01 20.22 -13.03
N ALA A 222 23.05 20.83 -13.74
CA ALA A 222 21.79 21.29 -13.16
C ALA A 222 20.96 20.15 -12.53
N ARG A 223 20.93 18.98 -13.19
CA ARG A 223 20.24 17.78 -12.66
C ARG A 223 20.97 17.17 -11.48
N SER A 224 22.30 17.07 -11.57
CA SER A 224 23.14 16.57 -10.48
C SER A 224 22.98 17.46 -9.24
N PHE A 225 23.10 18.78 -9.39
CA PHE A 225 22.92 19.74 -8.30
C PHE A 225 21.56 19.61 -7.63
N LYS A 226 20.47 19.58 -8.42
CA LYS A 226 19.11 19.42 -7.89
C LYS A 226 18.96 18.13 -7.07
N LYS A 227 19.47 17.01 -7.58
CA LYS A 227 19.38 15.71 -6.89
C LYS A 227 20.20 15.70 -5.59
N MET A 228 21.41 16.24 -5.62
CA MET A 228 22.28 16.35 -4.44
C MET A 228 21.62 17.23 -3.38
N LYS A 229 21.19 18.44 -3.77
CA LYS A 229 20.44 19.35 -2.90
C LYS A 229 19.25 18.66 -2.26
N ASP A 230 18.34 18.08 -3.04
CA ASP A 230 17.14 17.42 -2.51
C ASP A 230 17.49 16.30 -1.51
N THR A 231 18.62 15.61 -1.71
CA THR A 231 19.11 14.57 -0.79
C THR A 231 19.65 15.20 0.50
N ILE A 232 20.48 16.24 0.37
CA ILE A 232 21.12 16.91 1.51
C ILE A 232 20.10 17.65 2.37
N THR A 233 19.17 18.39 1.78
CA THR A 233 18.05 19.02 2.49
C THR A 233 17.30 17.97 3.31
N LYS A 234 16.92 16.82 2.73
CA LYS A 234 16.20 15.77 3.47
C LYS A 234 16.97 15.19 4.66
N LEU A 235 18.29 15.15 4.59
CA LEU A 235 19.14 14.50 5.60
C LEU A 235 19.69 15.47 6.64
N TYR A 236 19.89 16.74 6.28
CA TYR A 236 20.68 17.70 7.04
C TYR A 236 20.06 19.10 7.16
N ASP A 237 18.80 19.34 6.77
CA ASP A 237 18.18 20.69 6.76
C ASP A 237 18.32 21.44 8.09
N ASN A 238 18.31 20.72 9.21
CA ASN A 238 18.33 21.28 10.58
C ASN A 238 19.53 20.77 11.41
N ILE A 239 20.60 20.34 10.74
CA ILE A 239 21.82 19.86 11.41
C ILE A 239 22.91 20.92 11.19
N SER A 240 23.57 21.37 12.27
CA SER A 240 24.73 22.27 12.17
C SER A 240 25.86 21.58 11.39
N LEU A 241 26.77 22.33 10.76
CA LEU A 241 27.87 21.70 10.00
C LEU A 241 28.79 20.90 10.94
N GLU A 242 28.95 21.39 12.17
CA GLU A 242 29.76 20.85 13.24
C GLU A 242 29.21 19.48 13.68
N ASP A 243 27.89 19.35 13.74
CA ASP A 243 27.19 18.10 14.09
C ASP A 243 27.22 17.04 12.99
N ILE A 244 27.64 17.39 11.77
CA ILE A 244 27.82 16.43 10.68
C ILE A 244 29.15 15.72 10.88
N TYR A 245 29.08 14.47 11.31
CA TYR A 245 30.28 13.70 11.63
C TYR A 245 31.13 13.33 10.40
N ASN A 246 30.49 12.90 9.31
CA ASN A 246 31.23 12.44 8.14
C ASN A 246 31.78 13.64 7.38
N GLU A 247 33.10 13.73 7.24
CA GLU A 247 33.77 14.88 6.64
C GLU A 247 33.33 15.11 5.18
N ASN A 248 33.14 14.05 4.39
CA ASN A 248 32.66 14.19 3.02
C ASN A 248 31.22 14.71 2.99
N ASP A 249 30.34 14.21 3.88
CA ASP A 249 28.97 14.73 3.96
C ASP A 249 28.96 16.19 4.43
N ARG A 250 29.81 16.55 5.41
CA ARG A 250 29.99 17.92 5.89
C ARG A 250 30.44 18.84 4.77
N GLU A 251 31.44 18.42 3.99
CA GLU A 251 31.94 19.18 2.86
C GLU A 251 30.89 19.37 1.77
N ILE A 252 30.16 18.29 1.42
CA ILE A 252 29.04 18.35 0.48
C ILE A 252 27.98 19.36 0.97
N VAL A 253 27.61 19.31 2.25
CA VAL A 253 26.62 20.21 2.84
C VAL A 253 27.13 21.65 2.84
N ARG A 254 28.40 21.86 3.19
CA ARG A 254 29.06 23.17 3.20
C ARG A 254 29.02 23.80 1.81
N ILE A 255 29.44 23.07 0.77
CA ILE A 255 29.44 23.55 -0.61
C ILE A 255 28.01 23.85 -1.08
N ILE A 256 27.05 22.94 -0.84
CA ILE A 256 25.67 23.14 -1.28
C ILE A 256 25.03 24.35 -0.59
N ARG A 257 25.20 24.50 0.73
CA ARG A 257 24.67 25.66 1.46
C ARG A 257 25.26 26.96 0.95
N LYS A 258 26.58 27.02 0.73
CA LYS A 258 27.26 28.18 0.15
C LYS A 258 26.72 28.53 -1.24
N LEU A 259 26.58 27.53 -2.11
CA LEU A 259 26.02 27.72 -3.45
C LEU A 259 24.55 28.18 -3.41
N GLU A 260 23.75 27.71 -2.44
CA GLU A 260 22.37 28.15 -2.25
C GLU A 260 22.25 29.56 -1.68
N GLU A 261 23.21 29.99 -0.86
CA GLU A 261 23.30 31.36 -0.38
C GLU A 261 23.68 32.30 -1.53
N GLU A 262 24.73 31.97 -2.28
CA GLU A 262 25.25 32.79 -3.37
C GLU A 262 24.29 32.90 -4.57
N TRP A 263 23.58 31.82 -4.92
CA TRP A 263 22.60 31.83 -6.01
C TRP A 263 21.18 32.16 -5.55
N GLY A 264 20.97 32.32 -4.24
CA GLY A 264 19.66 32.36 -3.63
C GLY A 264 18.96 31.00 -3.61
N LYS A 265 18.14 30.78 -2.58
CA LYS A 265 17.15 29.68 -2.57
C LYS A 265 16.26 29.86 -3.81
N THR A 266 16.00 28.78 -4.56
CA THR A 266 15.06 28.81 -5.69
C THR A 266 13.80 29.53 -5.26
N THR A 267 13.62 30.74 -5.76
CA THR A 267 12.64 31.66 -5.18
C THR A 267 11.24 31.16 -5.54
N LYS A 268 10.23 31.54 -4.75
CA LYS A 268 8.82 31.29 -5.12
C LYS A 268 8.57 31.78 -6.56
N LYS A 269 9.12 32.96 -6.88
CA LYS A 269 9.11 33.57 -8.23
C LYS A 269 9.63 32.65 -9.33
N GLU A 270 10.77 31.97 -9.16
CA GLU A 270 11.31 31.06 -10.17
C GLU A 270 10.46 29.80 -10.39
N LYS A 271 9.86 29.26 -9.32
CA LYS A 271 8.93 28.11 -9.43
C LYS A 271 7.65 28.50 -10.13
N ASP A 272 7.10 29.65 -9.73
CA ASP A 272 5.89 30.23 -10.29
C ASP A 272 6.07 30.50 -11.79
N GLU A 273 7.23 31.04 -12.18
CA GLU A 273 7.57 31.30 -13.58
C GLU A 273 7.77 30.01 -14.39
N GLU A 274 8.28 28.92 -13.80
CA GLU A 274 8.34 27.62 -14.46
C GLU A 274 6.93 27.04 -14.74
N ILE A 275 6.00 27.19 -13.78
CA ILE A 275 4.62 26.72 -13.92
C ILE A 275 3.89 27.58 -14.96
N LEU A 276 4.05 28.89 -14.90
CA LEU A 276 3.44 29.83 -15.84
C LEU A 276 3.92 29.60 -17.27
N ASN A 277 5.22 29.32 -17.46
CA ASN A 277 5.77 28.95 -18.76
C ASN A 277 5.19 27.65 -19.32
N LYS A 278 4.82 26.68 -18.47
CA LYS A 278 4.10 25.47 -18.91
C LYS A 278 2.68 25.80 -19.36
N ALA A 279 1.99 26.70 -18.65
CA ALA A 279 0.64 27.16 -19.02
C ALA A 279 0.65 27.91 -20.36
N ARG A 280 1.56 28.85 -20.56
CA ARG A 280 1.71 29.58 -21.83
C ARG A 280 2.04 28.65 -23.00
N LYS A 281 2.95 27.70 -22.81
CA LYS A 281 3.27 26.68 -23.84
C LYS A 281 2.05 25.84 -24.23
N LEU A 282 1.21 25.49 -23.25
CA LEU A 282 -0.04 24.79 -23.49
C LEU A 282 -1.01 25.66 -24.31
N GLU A 283 -1.17 26.94 -23.95
CA GLU A 283 -2.01 27.89 -24.67
C GLU A 283 -1.58 28.06 -26.13
N THR A 284 -0.29 28.32 -26.38
CA THR A 284 0.27 28.41 -27.73
C THR A 284 0.00 27.13 -28.53
N TRP A 285 0.16 25.96 -27.91
CA TRP A 285 -0.12 24.70 -28.57
C TRP A 285 -1.62 24.56 -28.92
N CYS A 286 -2.52 24.93 -28.02
CA CYS A 286 -3.97 24.87 -28.27
C CYS A 286 -4.39 25.82 -29.40
N ILE A 287 -3.82 27.03 -29.43
CA ILE A 287 -4.02 28.00 -30.52
C ILE A 287 -3.55 27.41 -31.85
N ALA A 288 -2.33 26.88 -31.90
CA ALA A 288 -1.77 26.32 -33.13
C ALA A 288 -2.53 25.10 -33.67
N ASN A 289 -3.22 24.35 -32.81
CA ASN A 289 -3.97 23.16 -33.20
C ASN A 289 -5.49 23.40 -33.28
N GLY A 290 -5.97 24.61 -32.93
CA GLY A 290 -7.40 24.95 -32.89
C GLY A 290 -8.23 24.09 -31.93
N ARG A 291 -7.61 23.44 -30.94
CA ARG A 291 -8.27 22.48 -30.05
C ARG A 291 -7.49 22.21 -28.76
N ARG A 292 -8.18 21.60 -27.78
CA ARG A 292 -7.54 21.06 -26.56
C ARG A 292 -6.70 19.81 -26.86
N PRO A 293 -5.66 19.52 -26.06
CA PRO A 293 -4.90 18.27 -26.19
C PRO A 293 -5.76 17.07 -25.82
N ARG A 294 -5.71 15.97 -26.60
CA ARG A 294 -6.46 14.74 -26.31
C ARG A 294 -5.70 13.82 -25.37
N CYS A 295 -6.46 13.03 -24.61
CA CYS A 295 -5.90 11.97 -23.78
C CYS A 295 -5.52 10.76 -24.64
N LEU A 296 -4.23 10.58 -24.91
CA LEU A 296 -3.72 9.43 -25.67
C LEU A 296 -3.18 8.35 -24.72
N GLU A 297 -4.07 7.55 -24.13
CA GLU A 297 -3.72 6.53 -23.11
C GLU A 297 -2.69 5.52 -23.61
N LYS A 298 -2.87 5.00 -24.83
CA LYS A 298 -2.05 3.93 -25.41
C LYS A 298 -0.69 4.38 -25.93
N VAL A 299 -0.46 5.68 -26.08
CA VAL A 299 0.80 6.23 -26.61
C VAL A 299 1.89 6.16 -25.53
N LYS A 300 2.94 5.38 -25.74
CA LYS A 300 4.07 5.36 -24.80
C LYS A 300 4.85 6.68 -24.89
N ALA A 301 5.37 7.14 -23.75
CA ALA A 301 6.26 8.29 -23.74
C ALA A 301 7.47 8.03 -24.65
N ALA A 302 7.98 9.07 -25.31
CA ALA A 302 9.18 8.96 -26.13
C ALA A 302 10.31 8.33 -25.31
N LYS A 303 10.96 7.29 -25.85
CA LYS A 303 12.14 6.75 -25.19
C LYS A 303 13.24 7.79 -25.25
N LYS A 304 14.12 7.76 -24.25
CA LYS A 304 15.26 8.68 -24.16
C LYS A 304 16.11 8.54 -25.42
N GLY A 305 16.11 9.56 -26.29
CA GLY A 305 16.86 9.55 -27.56
C GLY A 305 16.01 9.49 -28.83
N GLU A 306 14.69 9.37 -28.73
CA GLU A 306 13.78 9.44 -29.89
C GLU A 306 13.31 10.89 -30.12
N ARG A 307 13.01 11.26 -31.37
CA ARG A 307 12.31 12.53 -31.66
C ARG A 307 10.85 12.33 -31.22
N GLU A 308 10.31 13.30 -30.49
CA GLU A 308 8.93 13.21 -30.01
C GLU A 308 7.97 13.22 -31.21
N THR A 309 7.15 12.18 -31.33
CA THR A 309 6.08 12.12 -32.33
C THR A 309 4.98 13.14 -32.01
N PRO A 310 4.17 13.58 -32.99
CA PRO A 310 3.01 14.44 -32.74
C PRO A 310 2.09 13.90 -31.63
N GLU A 311 1.88 12.60 -31.57
CA GLU A 311 1.06 11.91 -30.57
C GLU A 311 1.70 11.95 -29.17
N GLN A 312 3.03 11.79 -29.08
CA GLN A 312 3.75 11.92 -27.81
C GLN A 312 3.74 13.36 -27.30
N LYS A 313 3.89 14.33 -28.20
CA LYS A 313 3.79 15.76 -27.89
C LYS A 313 2.40 16.12 -27.41
N GLU A 314 1.36 15.61 -28.08
CA GLU A 314 -0.03 15.76 -27.66
C GLU A 314 -0.28 15.14 -26.27
N LYS A 315 0.23 13.93 -26.00
CA LYS A 315 0.15 13.30 -24.68
C LYS A 315 0.84 14.13 -23.58
N ARG A 316 1.98 14.76 -23.90
CA ARG A 316 2.68 15.67 -22.98
C ARG A 316 1.86 16.92 -22.70
N MET A 317 1.28 17.54 -23.73
CA MET A 317 0.39 18.71 -23.57
C MET A 317 -0.86 18.37 -22.75
N TYR A 318 -1.45 17.20 -22.97
CA TYR A 318 -2.57 16.71 -22.15
C TYR A 318 -2.20 16.59 -20.67
N ARG A 319 -1.02 16.06 -20.34
CA ARG A 319 -0.54 15.97 -18.95
C ARG A 319 -0.35 17.34 -18.31
N ILE A 320 0.17 18.31 -19.07
CA ILE A 320 0.34 19.69 -18.59
C ILE A 320 -1.03 20.28 -18.29
N TYR A 321 -1.99 20.19 -19.22
CA TYR A 321 -3.37 20.64 -19.04
C TYR A 321 -4.02 19.99 -17.81
N TYR A 322 -3.94 18.67 -17.69
CA TYR A 322 -4.54 17.93 -16.58
C TYR A 322 -3.98 18.35 -15.21
N ASN A 323 -2.66 18.48 -15.09
CA ASN A 323 -2.04 18.87 -13.83
C ASN A 323 -2.40 20.32 -13.46
N LEU A 324 -2.30 21.25 -14.41
CA LEU A 324 -2.69 22.65 -14.18
C LEU A 324 -4.17 22.75 -13.77
N LYS A 325 -5.05 22.00 -14.45
CA LYS A 325 -6.47 21.95 -14.13
C LYS A 325 -6.69 21.48 -12.68
N LYS A 326 -6.06 20.37 -12.30
CA LYS A 326 -6.14 19.83 -10.94
C LYS A 326 -5.63 20.83 -9.90
N ASP A 327 -4.54 21.52 -10.19
CA ASP A 327 -3.94 22.51 -9.28
C ASP A 327 -4.87 23.72 -9.07
N ILE A 328 -5.70 24.07 -10.07
CA ILE A 328 -6.67 25.17 -9.99
C ILE A 328 -8.09 24.76 -9.58
N GLU A 329 -8.41 23.47 -9.41
CA GLU A 329 -9.74 22.99 -8.98
C GLU A 329 -10.20 23.65 -7.66
N LYS A 330 -9.25 24.03 -6.79
CA LYS A 330 -9.51 24.81 -5.55
C LYS A 330 -10.13 26.19 -5.79
N TYR A 331 -10.12 26.68 -7.03
CA TYR A 331 -10.68 27.96 -7.45
C TYR A 331 -11.93 27.80 -8.33
N ASP A 332 -12.48 26.59 -8.48
CA ASP A 332 -13.73 26.36 -9.21
C ASP A 332 -14.88 27.18 -8.60
N GLY A 333 -15.64 27.86 -9.45
CA GLY A 333 -16.74 28.75 -9.04
C GLY A 333 -16.30 30.10 -8.48
N LYS A 334 -15.00 30.38 -8.32
CA LYS A 334 -14.51 31.71 -7.91
C LYS A 334 -14.33 32.65 -9.12
N ASN A 335 -14.61 33.93 -8.89
CA ASN A 335 -14.26 35.01 -9.80
C ASN A 335 -12.74 35.22 -9.83
N LEU A 336 -12.20 35.61 -10.99
CA LEU A 336 -10.75 35.84 -11.17
C LEU A 336 -10.19 36.87 -10.19
N GLU A 337 -11.00 37.87 -9.82
CA GLU A 337 -10.65 38.93 -8.87
C GLU A 337 -10.52 38.41 -7.44
N GLY A 338 -11.23 37.33 -7.09
CA GLY A 338 -11.16 36.67 -5.78
C GLY A 338 -9.97 35.72 -5.60
N ILE A 339 -9.05 35.66 -6.58
CA ILE A 339 -7.81 34.88 -6.49
C ILE A 339 -6.67 35.83 -6.16
N GLU A 340 -6.22 35.83 -4.90
CA GLU A 340 -5.16 36.71 -4.41
C GLU A 340 -3.81 36.46 -5.10
N ASP A 341 -3.44 35.20 -5.33
CA ASP A 341 -2.17 34.85 -5.96
C ASP A 341 -2.21 35.16 -7.47
N LYS A 342 -1.36 36.10 -7.91
CA LYS A 342 -1.31 36.59 -9.29
C LYS A 342 -0.97 35.49 -10.30
N VAL A 343 -0.14 34.52 -9.92
CA VAL A 343 0.30 33.44 -10.80
C VAL A 343 -0.82 32.43 -10.98
N ASP A 344 -1.46 32.03 -9.87
CA ASP A 344 -2.65 31.18 -9.91
C ASP A 344 -3.77 31.86 -10.73
N ARG A 345 -3.96 33.17 -10.58
CA ARG A 345 -4.94 33.95 -11.36
C ARG A 345 -4.66 33.88 -12.86
N GLU A 346 -3.40 34.03 -13.27
CA GLU A 346 -3.01 33.96 -14.69
C GLU A 346 -3.18 32.54 -15.25
N ILE A 347 -2.84 31.50 -14.48
CA ILE A 347 -3.06 30.10 -14.86
C ILE A 347 -4.56 29.82 -15.02
N VAL A 348 -5.40 30.27 -14.08
CA VAL A 348 -6.86 30.11 -14.16
C VAL A 348 -7.41 30.82 -15.40
N LYS A 349 -6.91 32.02 -15.71
CA LYS A 349 -7.30 32.76 -16.93
C LYS A 349 -6.97 31.96 -18.20
N ILE A 350 -5.74 31.44 -18.31
CA ILE A 350 -5.31 30.63 -19.46
C ILE A 350 -6.18 29.37 -19.61
N ILE A 351 -6.41 28.62 -18.52
CA ILE A 351 -7.20 27.39 -18.58
C ILE A 351 -8.67 27.70 -18.93
N LYS A 352 -9.30 28.70 -18.30
CA LYS A 352 -10.67 29.11 -18.63
C LYS A 352 -10.79 29.55 -20.10
N ASN A 353 -9.82 30.30 -20.63
CA ASN A 353 -9.79 30.68 -22.04
C ASN A 353 -9.72 29.46 -22.97
N ILE A 354 -8.87 28.49 -22.67
CA ILE A 354 -8.77 27.24 -23.43
C ILE A 354 -10.09 26.45 -23.36
N GLU A 355 -10.72 26.38 -22.19
CA GLU A 355 -11.98 25.63 -22.00
C GLU A 355 -13.18 26.29 -22.68
N ASN A 356 -13.25 27.63 -22.67
CA ASN A 356 -14.29 28.41 -23.31
C ASN A 356 -14.14 28.42 -24.84
N LYS A 357 -12.91 28.56 -25.35
CA LYS A 357 -12.65 28.73 -26.78
C LYS A 357 -12.74 27.42 -27.57
N TYR A 358 -12.37 26.31 -26.96
CA TYR A 358 -12.33 25.01 -27.63
C TYR A 358 -13.35 24.10 -26.95
N GLU A 359 -14.50 23.84 -27.57
CA GLU A 359 -15.56 22.98 -27.00
C GLU A 359 -15.06 21.58 -26.56
N VAL A 360 -15.83 20.96 -25.67
CA VAL A 360 -15.51 19.67 -25.05
C VAL A 360 -15.55 18.58 -26.11
N ASN A 361 -14.40 18.22 -26.66
CA ASN A 361 -14.28 16.93 -27.35
C ASN A 361 -14.28 15.86 -26.27
N VAL A 362 -15.46 15.25 -26.00
CA VAL A 362 -15.71 14.25 -24.95
C VAL A 362 -15.05 12.91 -25.33
N GLY A 363 -13.74 12.94 -25.54
CA GLY A 363 -12.89 11.79 -25.84
C GLY A 363 -11.81 11.69 -24.78
N CYS A 364 -12.15 10.96 -23.70
CA CYS A 364 -11.29 10.51 -22.60
C CYS A 364 -11.06 11.44 -21.38
N PHE A 365 -11.71 11.01 -20.28
CA PHE A 365 -11.47 11.30 -18.85
C PHE A 365 -11.97 12.61 -18.23
N TYR A 366 -13.26 12.88 -18.40
CA TYR A 366 -14.13 13.10 -17.24
C TYR A 366 -15.23 12.03 -17.27
N LYS A 367 -14.91 10.79 -16.88
CA LYS A 367 -15.95 10.05 -16.16
C LYS A 367 -16.06 10.77 -14.82
N LYS A 368 -16.97 11.76 -14.72
CA LYS A 368 -17.91 11.72 -13.58
C LYS A 368 -18.28 10.26 -13.52
N ARG A 369 -17.80 9.50 -12.53
CA ARG A 369 -18.17 8.09 -12.42
C ARG A 369 -19.69 8.11 -12.41
N SER A 370 -20.32 7.74 -13.52
CA SER A 370 -21.71 7.34 -13.48
C SER A 370 -21.74 6.24 -12.41
N LEU A 371 -22.80 6.18 -11.60
CA LEU A 371 -22.94 5.10 -10.63
C LEU A 371 -22.73 3.73 -11.31
N GLN A 372 -23.09 3.61 -12.59
CA GLN A 372 -22.90 2.41 -13.39
C GLN A 372 -21.46 2.10 -13.82
N ASP A 373 -20.48 3.01 -13.76
CA ASP A 373 -19.14 2.78 -14.32
C ASP A 373 -18.06 2.38 -13.30
N SER A 374 -18.35 2.47 -12.00
CA SER A 374 -17.38 2.08 -10.98
C SER A 374 -17.25 0.56 -10.90
N LYS A 375 -16.06 0.03 -11.22
CA LYS A 375 -15.72 -1.39 -11.04
C LYS A 375 -16.06 -1.89 -9.64
N TYR A 376 -15.83 -1.07 -8.61
CA TYR A 376 -16.14 -1.42 -7.23
C TYR A 376 -17.63 -1.43 -6.92
N LEU A 377 -18.42 -0.53 -7.53
CA LEU A 377 -19.87 -0.51 -7.37
C LEU A 377 -20.53 -1.67 -8.12
N LYS A 378 -20.12 -1.95 -9.36
CA LYS A 378 -20.55 -3.17 -10.08
C LYS A 378 -20.27 -4.42 -9.26
N ASN A 379 -19.06 -4.53 -8.72
CA ASN A 379 -18.68 -5.64 -7.86
C ASN A 379 -19.51 -5.70 -6.57
N ALA A 380 -19.85 -4.56 -5.96
CA ALA A 380 -20.71 -4.50 -4.78
C ALA A 380 -22.16 -4.93 -5.08
N MET A 381 -22.70 -4.55 -6.24
CA MET A 381 -24.03 -4.97 -6.68
C MET A 381 -24.08 -6.47 -6.97
N ILE A 382 -23.12 -6.99 -7.73
CA ILE A 382 -22.99 -8.44 -8.00
C ILE A 382 -22.85 -9.21 -6.68
N LEU A 383 -22.07 -8.68 -5.74
CA LEU A 383 -21.92 -9.27 -4.40
C LEU A 383 -23.25 -9.26 -3.63
N LYS A 384 -24.04 -8.17 -3.71
CA LYS A 384 -25.36 -8.06 -3.10
C LYS A 384 -26.33 -9.11 -3.65
N GLU A 385 -26.43 -9.22 -4.97
CA GLU A 385 -27.24 -10.24 -5.65
C GLU A 385 -26.84 -11.65 -5.22
N TRP A 386 -25.54 -11.95 -5.24
CA TRP A 386 -25.04 -13.27 -4.82
C TRP A 386 -25.39 -13.59 -3.36
N CYS A 387 -25.25 -12.61 -2.45
CA CYS A 387 -25.59 -12.82 -1.03
C CYS A 387 -27.08 -13.05 -0.83
N ILE A 388 -27.93 -12.35 -1.59
CA ILE A 388 -29.39 -12.53 -1.59
C ILE A 388 -29.74 -13.93 -2.11
N GLU A 389 -29.17 -14.33 -3.24
CA GLU A 389 -29.39 -15.64 -3.86
C GLU A 389 -29.00 -16.79 -2.93
N ASN A 390 -27.88 -16.65 -2.22
CA ASN A 390 -27.34 -17.70 -1.35
C ASN A 390 -27.80 -17.57 0.13
N GLY A 391 -28.54 -16.51 0.47
CA GLY A 391 -28.99 -16.23 1.84
C GLY A 391 -27.85 -16.13 2.86
N ARG A 392 -26.64 -15.78 2.42
CA ARG A 392 -25.44 -15.75 3.27
C ARG A 392 -24.31 -14.93 2.65
N ARG A 393 -23.37 -14.53 3.51
CA ARG A 393 -22.08 -13.96 3.09
C ARG A 393 -21.15 -15.02 2.45
N PRO A 394 -20.30 -14.66 1.47
CA PRO A 394 -19.33 -15.59 0.88
C PRO A 394 -18.32 -16.10 1.91
N ARG A 395 -17.96 -17.39 1.84
CA ARG A 395 -16.92 -17.99 2.70
C ARG A 395 -15.54 -17.85 2.07
N SER A 396 -14.51 -17.77 2.91
CA SER A 396 -13.13 -17.88 2.43
C SER A 396 -12.83 -19.34 2.09
N LEU A 397 -12.66 -19.63 0.80
CA LEU A 397 -12.26 -20.95 0.31
C LEU A 397 -10.78 -20.92 -0.04
N ASP A 398 -9.90 -21.14 0.94
CA ASP A 398 -8.45 -20.92 0.76
C ASP A 398 -7.78 -21.91 -0.21
N ARG A 399 -8.42 -23.04 -0.50
CA ARG A 399 -7.89 -24.09 -1.39
C ARG A 399 -8.39 -24.02 -2.85
N VAL A 400 -9.37 -23.16 -3.15
CA VAL A 400 -9.96 -23.05 -4.49
C VAL A 400 -9.26 -21.92 -5.28
N LYS A 401 -8.76 -22.24 -6.48
CA LYS A 401 -8.17 -21.26 -7.41
C LYS A 401 -9.27 -20.60 -8.23
N VAL A 402 -9.15 -19.29 -8.47
CA VAL A 402 -10.08 -18.54 -9.33
C VAL A 402 -10.01 -19.06 -10.78
N ALA A 403 -11.15 -19.13 -11.47
CA ALA A 403 -11.22 -19.55 -12.87
C ALA A 403 -10.31 -18.70 -13.78
N LYS A 404 -9.70 -19.30 -14.80
CA LYS A 404 -8.93 -18.55 -15.79
C LYS A 404 -9.87 -17.82 -16.75
N LYS A 405 -9.35 -16.77 -17.39
CA LYS A 405 -10.13 -15.96 -18.32
C LYS A 405 -10.58 -16.83 -19.51
N GLY A 406 -11.89 -17.03 -19.65
CA GLY A 406 -12.50 -17.83 -20.73
C GLY A 406 -12.98 -19.22 -20.30
N GLU A 407 -12.72 -19.64 -19.06
CA GLU A 407 -13.28 -20.88 -18.49
C GLU A 407 -14.65 -20.62 -17.85
N GLU A 408 -15.56 -21.60 -17.92
CA GLU A 408 -16.79 -21.57 -17.11
C GLU A 408 -16.43 -21.65 -15.62
N GLU A 409 -16.99 -20.73 -14.84
CA GLU A 409 -16.69 -20.61 -13.41
C GLU A 409 -17.54 -21.61 -12.62
N THR A 410 -16.90 -22.54 -11.89
CA THR A 410 -17.64 -23.44 -10.98
C THR A 410 -18.26 -22.67 -9.80
N ALA A 411 -19.25 -23.25 -9.14
CA ALA A 411 -19.91 -22.63 -7.98
C ALA A 411 -18.91 -22.26 -6.86
N GLU A 412 -17.90 -23.11 -6.62
CA GLU A 412 -16.85 -22.86 -5.63
C GLU A 412 -15.91 -21.73 -6.05
N GLN A 413 -15.58 -21.64 -7.35
CA GLN A 413 -14.76 -20.56 -7.89
C GLN A 413 -15.49 -19.22 -7.82
N LYS A 414 -16.80 -19.22 -8.11
CA LYS A 414 -17.69 -18.05 -7.95
C LYS A 414 -17.76 -17.60 -6.50
N GLU A 415 -17.92 -18.53 -5.55
CA GLU A 415 -17.89 -18.22 -4.10
C GLU A 415 -16.54 -17.63 -3.68
N LYS A 416 -15.42 -18.21 -4.15
CA LYS A 416 -14.07 -17.67 -3.89
C LYS A 416 -13.92 -16.26 -4.46
N ARG A 417 -14.35 -16.02 -5.69
CA ARG A 417 -14.33 -14.69 -6.31
C ARG A 417 -15.15 -13.68 -5.51
N MET A 418 -16.34 -14.05 -5.06
CA MET A 418 -17.18 -13.18 -4.22
C MET A 418 -16.54 -12.88 -2.87
N SER A 419 -15.88 -13.86 -2.24
CA SER A 419 -15.11 -13.64 -1.00
C SER A 419 -13.97 -12.64 -1.20
N VAL A 420 -13.24 -12.74 -2.32
CA VAL A 420 -12.17 -11.79 -2.68
C VAL A 420 -12.75 -10.40 -2.95
N VAL A 421 -13.88 -10.31 -3.66
CA VAL A 421 -14.57 -9.04 -3.91
C VAL A 421 -14.99 -8.38 -2.60
N TRP A 422 -15.63 -9.14 -1.69
CA TRP A 422 -16.00 -8.66 -0.36
C TRP A 422 -14.78 -8.11 0.38
N HIS A 423 -13.69 -8.88 0.47
CA HIS A 423 -12.48 -8.47 1.20
C HIS A 423 -11.87 -7.18 0.61
N ASN A 424 -11.78 -7.09 -0.71
CA ASN A 424 -11.22 -5.92 -1.40
C ASN A 424 -12.05 -4.66 -1.19
N ILE A 425 -13.38 -4.77 -1.28
CA ILE A 425 -14.27 -3.63 -1.03
C ILE A 425 -14.15 -3.18 0.42
N ASN A 426 -14.18 -4.11 1.38
CA ASN A 426 -14.04 -3.78 2.80
C ASN A 426 -12.71 -3.08 3.09
N LYS A 427 -11.60 -3.63 2.58
CA LYS A 427 -10.27 -3.09 2.83
C LYS A 427 -10.04 -1.72 2.21
N ASN A 428 -10.50 -1.50 0.97
CA ASN A 428 -10.12 -0.33 0.19
C ASN A 428 -11.16 0.80 0.23
N VAL A 429 -12.41 0.51 0.58
CA VAL A 429 -13.51 1.48 0.61
C VAL A 429 -14.06 1.61 2.03
N VAL A 430 -14.67 0.55 2.56
CA VAL A 430 -15.47 0.62 3.80
C VAL A 430 -14.62 1.02 5.01
N LYS A 431 -13.40 0.46 5.15
CA LYS A 431 -12.49 0.78 6.26
C LYS A 431 -12.08 2.25 6.34
N LYS A 432 -12.10 3.00 5.22
CA LYS A 432 -11.79 4.44 5.22
C LYS A 432 -12.86 5.26 5.96
N TYR A 433 -14.08 4.72 6.03
CA TYR A 433 -15.26 5.39 6.57
C TYR A 433 -15.80 4.66 7.81
N GLU A 434 -14.96 3.89 8.49
CA GLU A 434 -15.31 3.25 9.76
C GLU A 434 -15.57 4.35 10.81
N GLY A 435 -16.73 4.31 11.48
CA GLY A 435 -17.18 5.37 12.41
C GLY A 435 -17.75 6.64 11.76
N ILE A 436 -17.81 6.74 10.43
CA ILE A 436 -18.37 7.90 9.71
C ILE A 436 -19.81 7.58 9.26
N SER A 437 -20.75 8.52 9.46
CA SER A 437 -22.13 8.41 8.96
C SER A 437 -22.19 8.46 7.43
N LEU A 438 -23.16 7.76 6.81
CA LEU A 438 -23.24 7.68 5.35
C LEU A 438 -23.45 9.06 4.69
N GLU A 439 -24.19 9.95 5.34
CA GLU A 439 -24.48 11.31 4.88
C GLU A 439 -23.22 12.17 4.72
N ASN A 440 -22.22 11.92 5.57
CA ASN A 440 -20.95 12.66 5.61
C ASN A 440 -19.92 12.19 4.55
N ILE A 441 -20.20 11.11 3.80
CA ILE A 441 -19.31 10.62 2.74
C ILE A 441 -19.54 11.44 1.46
N LYS A 442 -18.66 12.40 1.15
CA LYS A 442 -18.81 13.31 -0.02
C LYS A 442 -18.87 12.59 -1.37
N ASP A 443 -18.13 11.51 -1.56
CA ASP A 443 -18.14 10.74 -2.82
C ASP A 443 -19.40 9.86 -2.89
N LYS A 444 -20.28 10.14 -3.87
CA LYS A 444 -21.56 9.44 -4.06
C LYS A 444 -21.40 7.94 -4.35
N VAL A 445 -20.32 7.53 -5.03
CA VAL A 445 -20.05 6.14 -5.38
C VAL A 445 -19.53 5.36 -4.18
N GLU A 446 -18.59 5.94 -3.42
CA GLU A 446 -18.08 5.33 -2.20
C GLU A 446 -19.15 5.28 -1.10
N ARG A 447 -20.03 6.28 -1.03
CA ARG A 447 -21.22 6.27 -0.16
C ARG A 447 -22.12 5.08 -0.48
N GLU A 448 -22.43 4.86 -1.76
CA GLU A 448 -23.29 3.76 -2.20
C GLU A 448 -22.67 2.38 -1.96
N ILE A 449 -21.38 2.22 -2.26
CA ILE A 449 -20.65 0.98 -1.95
C ILE A 449 -20.67 0.71 -0.44
N THR A 450 -20.44 1.73 0.37
CA THR A 450 -20.43 1.61 1.83
C THR A 450 -21.82 1.25 2.36
N ARG A 451 -22.88 1.83 1.79
CA ARG A 451 -24.27 1.48 2.10
C ARG A 451 -24.55 0.00 1.83
N ILE A 452 -24.26 -0.49 0.63
CA ILE A 452 -24.48 -1.89 0.24
C ILE A 452 -23.77 -2.85 1.20
N ILE A 453 -22.51 -2.59 1.55
CA ILE A 453 -21.74 -3.50 2.40
C ILE A 453 -22.19 -3.45 3.86
N ARG A 454 -22.61 -2.28 4.37
CA ARG A 454 -23.19 -2.17 5.71
C ARG A 454 -24.51 -2.95 5.80
N GLU A 455 -25.41 -2.76 4.84
CA GLU A 455 -26.66 -3.53 4.73
C GLU A 455 -26.39 -5.05 4.73
N LEU A 456 -25.46 -5.52 3.89
CA LEU A 456 -25.12 -6.94 3.83
C LEU A 456 -24.47 -7.47 5.11
N THR A 457 -23.72 -6.64 5.84
CA THR A 457 -23.08 -7.05 7.10
C THR A 457 -24.10 -7.18 8.23
N GLU A 458 -25.13 -6.33 8.22
CA GLU A 458 -26.26 -6.37 9.14
C GLU A 458 -27.15 -7.59 8.88
N ILE A 459 -27.49 -7.84 7.61
CA ILE A 459 -28.32 -8.99 7.21
C ILE A 459 -27.57 -10.32 7.38
N TYR A 460 -26.26 -10.34 7.10
CA TYR A 460 -25.44 -11.57 7.10
C TYR A 460 -24.18 -11.44 8.00
N PRO A 461 -24.36 -11.47 9.34
CA PRO A 461 -23.26 -11.32 10.30
C PRO A 461 -22.27 -12.49 10.29
N LYS A 462 -21.05 -12.24 10.80
CA LYS A 462 -19.90 -13.17 10.71
C LYS A 462 -19.93 -14.34 11.71
N ASN A 463 -20.78 -14.30 12.75
CA ASN A 463 -20.64 -15.17 13.93
C ASN A 463 -21.43 -16.49 13.87
N LYS A 464 -20.82 -17.53 14.45
CA LYS A 464 -21.14 -18.96 14.40
C LYS A 464 -22.43 -19.42 15.11
N ASN A 465 -23.21 -18.54 15.73
CA ASN A 465 -24.48 -18.92 16.40
C ASN A 465 -25.70 -18.86 15.47
N GLY A 466 -25.48 -18.64 14.18
CA GLY A 466 -26.54 -18.48 13.19
C GLY A 466 -27.33 -19.73 12.85
N ILE A 467 -27.25 -20.87 13.55
CA ILE A 467 -28.14 -22.01 13.30
C ILE A 467 -29.53 -21.75 13.90
N ALA A 468 -29.61 -21.15 15.09
CA ALA A 468 -30.87 -20.77 15.72
C ALA A 468 -31.56 -19.61 14.97
N ALA A 469 -30.82 -18.53 14.69
CA ALA A 469 -31.31 -17.42 13.87
C ALA A 469 -31.60 -17.83 12.40
N ARG A 470 -30.93 -18.87 11.86
CA ARG A 470 -31.28 -19.43 10.54
C ARG A 470 -32.62 -20.15 10.55
N LYS A 471 -32.96 -20.91 11.59
CA LYS A 471 -34.27 -21.59 11.66
C LYS A 471 -35.40 -20.58 11.87
N GLU A 472 -35.18 -19.56 12.69
CA GLU A 472 -36.18 -18.53 12.97
C GLU A 472 -36.42 -17.59 11.77
N ASN A 473 -35.36 -17.14 11.10
CA ASN A 473 -35.50 -16.33 9.87
C ASN A 473 -35.97 -17.14 8.66
N LEU A 474 -35.57 -18.42 8.48
CA LEU A 474 -36.18 -19.26 7.42
C LEU A 474 -37.64 -19.60 7.71
N ALA A 475 -38.02 -19.77 8.98
CA ALA A 475 -39.42 -19.97 9.37
C ALA A 475 -40.24 -18.69 9.16
N GLN A 476 -39.72 -17.51 9.51
CA GLN A 476 -40.36 -16.22 9.24
C GLN A 476 -40.43 -15.92 7.74
N ILE A 477 -39.42 -16.24 6.94
CA ILE A 477 -39.42 -16.04 5.48
C ILE A 477 -40.34 -17.06 4.77
N LYS A 478 -40.41 -18.31 5.23
CA LYS A 478 -41.36 -19.31 4.68
C LYS A 478 -42.81 -19.01 5.08
N THR A 479 -43.04 -18.52 6.30
CA THR A 479 -44.38 -18.09 6.76
C THR A 479 -44.81 -16.78 6.13
N THR A 480 -43.91 -15.82 5.86
CA THR A 480 -44.22 -14.59 5.09
C THR A 480 -44.31 -14.83 3.58
N LYS A 481 -43.63 -15.84 2.99
CA LYS A 481 -43.92 -16.27 1.59
C LYS A 481 -45.27 -16.98 1.46
N LYS A 482 -45.69 -17.77 2.45
CA LYS A 482 -47.03 -18.40 2.48
C LYS A 482 -48.15 -17.42 2.84
N ARG A 483 -47.95 -16.55 3.84
CA ARG A 483 -48.93 -15.51 4.23
C ARG A 483 -48.94 -14.30 3.29
N GLY A 484 -47.81 -13.93 2.69
CA GLY A 484 -47.71 -12.85 1.69
C GLY A 484 -48.36 -13.22 0.36
N LYS A 485 -48.30 -14.49 -0.06
CA LYS A 485 -49.10 -14.96 -1.21
C LYS A 485 -50.59 -15.11 -0.88
N ALA A 486 -50.97 -15.45 0.35
CA ALA A 486 -52.38 -15.64 0.70
C ALA A 486 -53.12 -14.33 1.07
N HIS A 487 -52.42 -13.34 1.67
CA HIS A 487 -53.04 -12.11 2.16
C HIS A 487 -52.95 -10.93 1.18
N PHE A 488 -51.94 -10.90 0.30
CA PHE A 488 -51.86 -9.90 -0.78
C PHE A 488 -52.84 -10.20 -1.92
N VAL A 489 -53.18 -11.47 -2.11
CA VAL A 489 -54.17 -11.91 -3.11
C VAL A 489 -55.62 -11.63 -2.68
N LYS A 490 -55.91 -11.38 -1.39
CA LYS A 490 -57.30 -11.35 -0.91
C LYS A 490 -57.87 -10.04 -0.35
N THR A 491 -57.11 -8.96 -0.13
CA THR A 491 -57.79 -7.81 0.55
C THR A 491 -57.35 -6.36 0.26
N VAL A 492 -56.18 -6.04 -0.32
CA VAL A 492 -55.80 -4.59 -0.42
C VAL A 492 -55.24 -4.17 -1.79
N GLY A 493 -54.77 -5.10 -2.64
CA GLY A 493 -54.24 -4.77 -3.97
C GLY A 493 -55.27 -4.71 -5.09
N ASN A 494 -56.46 -5.29 -4.92
CA ASN A 494 -57.33 -5.61 -6.07
C ASN A 494 -58.32 -4.48 -6.43
N GLU A 495 -58.96 -3.80 -5.46
CA GLU A 495 -60.00 -2.81 -5.79
C GLU A 495 -59.46 -1.47 -6.31
N LYS A 496 -58.40 -0.93 -5.69
CA LYS A 496 -57.84 0.36 -6.10
C LYS A 496 -57.20 0.29 -7.48
N MET A 497 -56.60 -0.86 -7.81
CA MET A 497 -55.98 -1.14 -9.10
C MET A 497 -57.02 -1.50 -10.17
N LYS A 498 -58.08 -2.24 -9.81
CA LYS A 498 -59.26 -2.40 -10.70
C LYS A 498 -59.87 -1.05 -11.07
N LYS A 499 -60.08 -0.14 -10.10
CA LYS A 499 -60.56 1.23 -10.37
C LYS A 499 -59.64 2.02 -11.29
N MET A 500 -58.33 1.86 -11.15
CA MET A 500 -57.34 2.54 -11.99
C MET A 500 -57.34 1.99 -13.43
N ILE A 501 -57.45 0.67 -13.62
CA ILE A 501 -57.55 0.02 -14.93
C ILE A 501 -58.89 0.38 -15.60
N VAL A 502 -60.00 0.37 -14.87
CA VAL A 502 -61.31 0.81 -15.38
C VAL A 502 -61.28 2.28 -15.82
N ASN A 503 -60.59 3.16 -15.08
CA ASN A 503 -60.41 4.55 -15.49
C ASN A 503 -59.52 4.70 -16.74
N LEU A 504 -58.50 3.86 -16.90
CA LEU A 504 -57.66 3.83 -18.11
C LEU A 504 -58.46 3.33 -19.33
N ILE A 505 -59.35 2.36 -19.13
CA ILE A 505 -60.28 1.86 -20.17
C ILE A 505 -61.29 2.95 -20.56
N LYS A 506 -61.84 3.69 -19.58
CA LYS A 506 -62.83 4.75 -19.81
C LYS A 506 -62.26 5.99 -20.50
N THR A 507 -60.97 6.29 -20.31
CA THR A 507 -60.33 7.50 -20.85
C THR A 507 -59.78 7.34 -22.27
N LYS A 508 -60.05 6.21 -22.96
CA LYS A 508 -59.70 5.91 -24.37
C LYS A 508 -58.22 6.12 -24.77
N ASN A 509 -57.31 6.22 -23.80
CA ASN A 509 -55.89 6.55 -24.04
C ASN A 509 -54.94 5.35 -24.00
N ALA A 510 -55.46 4.12 -24.00
CA ALA A 510 -54.65 2.92 -24.07
C ALA A 510 -55.26 1.93 -25.06
N THR A 511 -54.40 1.30 -25.88
CA THR A 511 -54.83 0.23 -26.78
C THR A 511 -55.14 -1.03 -26.00
N GLU A 512 -55.98 -1.90 -26.54
CA GLU A 512 -56.39 -3.15 -25.90
C GLU A 512 -55.20 -4.05 -25.54
N GLU A 513 -54.16 -4.04 -26.36
CA GLU A 513 -52.89 -4.74 -26.09
C GLU A 513 -52.11 -4.15 -24.91
N GLN A 514 -52.08 -2.83 -24.75
CA GLN A 514 -51.44 -2.19 -23.60
C GLN A 514 -52.16 -2.56 -22.30
N ILE A 515 -53.49 -2.63 -22.35
CA ILE A 515 -54.31 -3.04 -21.20
C ILE A 515 -54.06 -4.51 -20.87
N LYS A 516 -53.95 -5.38 -21.89
CA LYS A 516 -53.69 -6.81 -21.72
C LYS A 516 -52.31 -7.09 -21.11
N VAL A 517 -51.27 -6.40 -21.57
CA VAL A 517 -49.91 -6.51 -20.99
C VAL A 517 -49.90 -6.08 -19.52
N ILE A 518 -50.62 -5.03 -19.18
CA ILE A 518 -50.73 -4.56 -17.79
C ILE A 518 -51.50 -5.60 -16.96
N ALA A 519 -52.61 -6.13 -17.46
CA ALA A 519 -53.41 -7.13 -16.77
C ALA A 519 -52.63 -8.43 -16.51
N ASP A 520 -51.88 -8.92 -17.51
CA ASP A 520 -51.04 -10.11 -17.39
C ASP A 520 -49.90 -9.90 -16.39
N PHE A 521 -49.26 -8.73 -16.41
CA PHE A 521 -48.21 -8.37 -15.45
C PHE A 521 -48.70 -8.38 -13.99
N TYR A 522 -49.97 -8.04 -13.76
CA TYR A 522 -50.57 -8.00 -12.42
C TYR A 522 -51.46 -9.20 -12.09
N GLY A 523 -51.58 -10.19 -12.98
CA GLY A 523 -52.38 -11.40 -12.78
C GLY A 523 -53.88 -11.13 -12.67
N VAL A 524 -54.38 -10.10 -13.37
CA VAL A 524 -55.80 -9.73 -13.40
C VAL A 524 -56.51 -10.46 -14.53
N ASP A 525 -57.55 -11.21 -14.22
CA ASP A 525 -58.38 -11.90 -15.21
C ASP A 525 -59.26 -10.91 -15.99
N MET A 526 -58.88 -10.65 -17.24
CA MET A 526 -59.57 -9.73 -18.15
C MET A 526 -61.00 -10.17 -18.50
N GLY A 527 -61.31 -11.47 -18.43
CA GLY A 527 -62.65 -11.98 -18.72
C GLY A 527 -63.72 -11.45 -17.76
N LYS A 528 -63.33 -11.12 -16.52
CA LYS A 528 -64.24 -10.51 -15.52
C LYS A 528 -64.33 -8.99 -15.62
N VAL A 529 -63.34 -8.33 -16.22
CA VAL A 529 -63.28 -6.86 -16.35
C VAL A 529 -64.03 -6.39 -17.61
N ILE A 530 -64.07 -7.22 -18.65
CA ILE A 530 -64.78 -6.92 -19.90
C ILE A 530 -66.29 -7.13 -19.74
N ASN A 531 -66.74 -8.12 -18.96
CA ASN A 531 -68.17 -8.33 -18.70
C ASN A 531 -68.86 -7.20 -17.91
N GLU A 532 -68.11 -6.38 -17.15
CA GLU A 532 -68.65 -5.16 -16.51
C GLU A 532 -68.82 -3.97 -17.48
N LYS A 533 -68.32 -4.09 -18.71
CA LYS A 533 -68.41 -3.05 -19.75
C LYS A 533 -69.71 -3.12 -20.55
N ASP A 534 -70.36 -4.30 -20.58
CA ASP A 534 -71.61 -4.53 -21.32
C ASP A 534 -72.87 -4.49 -20.42
N GLU A 535 -72.73 -4.35 -19.10
CA GLU A 535 -73.85 -4.17 -18.15
C GLU A 535 -74.02 -2.72 -17.63
N ARG A 536 -73.40 -1.70 -18.26
CA ARG A 536 -73.63 -0.28 -17.93
C ARG A 536 -73.75 0.64 -19.13
#